data_AF-A0A146MEY1-F1
#
_entry.id   AF-A0A146MEY1-F1
#
_cell.length_a   1.000
_cell.length_b   1.000
_cell.length_c   1.000
_cell.angle_alpha   90.00
_cell.angle_beta   90.00
_cell.angle_gamma   90.00
#
_symmetry.space_group_name_H-M   'P 1'
#
loop_
_entity.id
_entity.type
_entity.pdbx_description
1 polymer ?
#
loop_
_entity_poly.entity_id
_entity_poly.type
_entity_poly.pdbx_seq_one_letter_code
_entity_poly.pdbx_strand_id
1 'polypeptide(L)'
;MFWDSTSSSSGSDSDTDDGGTGATKQVVVGICAMAKKSQSKPMREILMRLQEFQYIRILVFPEETIVSKPVEEWPIVDCLISFHSKGFPLEKALQYANLRHPYVINNLHMQYDIQ
;
A
#
# COMPACT_ATOMS: atom_id res chain seq x y z
N MET A 1 64.12 -26.97 -14.74
CA MET A 1 63.23 -25.82 -15.01
C MET A 1 62.85 -25.28 -13.64
N PHE A 2 63.58 -24.31 -13.09
CA PHE A 2 63.60 -22.88 -13.43
C PHE A 2 62.22 -22.21 -13.26
N TRP A 3 62.14 -21.38 -12.20
CA TRP A 3 61.33 -20.15 -12.02
C TRP A 3 61.22 -19.31 -13.33
N ASP A 4 60.19 -18.53 -13.61
CA ASP A 4 59.70 -17.39 -12.82
C ASP A 4 58.29 -16.90 -13.22
N SER A 5 57.66 -16.25 -12.26
CA SER A 5 56.63 -15.19 -12.23
C SER A 5 56.15 -14.51 -13.52
N THR A 6 54.84 -14.28 -13.63
CA THR A 6 54.13 -13.00 -13.91
C THR A 6 52.61 -13.29 -13.92
N SER A 7 51.65 -12.49 -13.47
CA SER A 7 51.61 -11.08 -13.06
C SER A 7 50.45 -10.85 -12.10
N SER A 8 50.66 -9.86 -11.24
CA SER A 8 49.73 -9.09 -10.42
C SER A 8 48.39 -8.69 -11.08
N SER A 9 47.33 -8.66 -10.26
CA SER A 9 46.24 -7.67 -10.26
C SER A 9 45.57 -7.77 -8.88
N SER A 10 45.94 -6.92 -7.92
CA SER A 10 45.28 -5.64 -7.63
C SER A 10 43.83 -5.85 -7.22
N GLY A 11 43.55 -5.67 -5.93
CA GLY A 11 42.21 -5.82 -5.38
C GLY A 11 41.22 -4.82 -5.96
N SER A 12 39.95 -5.18 -5.85
CA SER A 12 38.84 -4.25 -5.65
C SER A 12 37.71 -5.09 -5.08
N ASP A 13 37.46 -4.99 -3.78
CA ASP A 13 36.13 -5.25 -3.25
C ASP A 13 35.22 -4.25 -3.96
N SER A 14 34.62 -4.68 -5.06
CA SER A 14 33.60 -3.88 -5.74
C SER A 14 32.31 -4.05 -4.94
N ASP A 15 32.24 -3.29 -3.83
CA ASP A 15 30.99 -2.72 -3.37
C ASP A 15 30.33 -2.11 -4.60
N THR A 16 29.42 -2.87 -5.19
CA THR A 16 28.64 -2.38 -6.31
C THR A 16 27.62 -1.47 -5.65
N ASP A 17 28.01 -0.20 -5.50
CA ASP A 17 27.11 0.93 -5.30
C ASP A 17 26.16 0.92 -6.51
N ASP A 18 25.09 0.15 -6.38
CA ASP A 18 23.95 0.18 -7.28
C ASP A 18 23.28 1.53 -7.03
N GLY A 19 23.80 2.55 -7.72
CA GLY A 19 23.22 3.87 -7.89
C GLY A 19 21.89 3.84 -8.67
N GLY A 20 21.05 2.84 -8.43
CA GLY A 20 19.64 2.92 -8.71
C GLY A 20 19.07 3.99 -7.80
N THR A 21 18.50 5.05 -8.37
CA THR A 21 17.69 6.03 -7.64
C THR A 21 16.79 5.30 -6.65
N GLY A 22 17.22 5.25 -5.39
CA GLY A 22 16.64 4.42 -4.35
C GLY A 22 15.31 5.00 -3.95
N ALA A 23 14.28 4.77 -4.76
CA ALA A 23 12.91 4.98 -4.37
C ALA A 23 12.71 4.09 -3.15
N THR A 24 12.78 4.69 -1.97
CA THR A 24 12.50 4.00 -0.71
C THR A 24 11.17 3.30 -0.87
N LYS A 25 11.13 1.98 -0.70
CA LYS A 25 9.91 1.21 -0.91
C LYS A 25 8.84 1.75 0.05
N GLN A 26 7.81 2.38 -0.50
CA GLN A 26 6.71 2.94 0.29
C GLN A 26 5.59 1.91 0.43
N VAL A 27 5.07 1.77 1.64
CA VAL A 27 3.84 1.03 1.94
C VAL A 27 2.66 1.88 1.49
N VAL A 28 1.85 1.36 0.59
CA VAL A 28 0.65 2.01 0.07
C VAL A 28 -0.54 1.66 0.97
N VAL A 29 -1.12 2.67 1.62
CA VAL A 29 -2.31 2.54 2.46
C VAL A 29 -3.52 3.01 1.68
N GLY A 30 -4.40 2.08 1.33
CA GLY A 30 -5.67 2.33 0.65
C GLY A 30 -6.80 2.71 1.60
N ILE A 31 -7.48 3.82 1.32
CA ILE A 31 -8.68 4.22 2.04
C ILE A 31 -9.91 3.90 1.19
N CYS A 32 -10.64 2.85 1.57
CA CYS A 32 -11.83 2.38 0.89
C CYS A 32 -13.08 2.68 1.73
N ALA A 33 -13.61 3.89 1.58
CA ALA A 33 -14.83 4.35 2.25
C ALA A 33 -15.55 5.42 1.42
N MET A 34 -16.86 5.55 1.61
CA MET A 34 -17.66 6.61 0.98
C MET A 34 -17.15 8.01 1.37
N ALA A 35 -17.33 9.02 0.50
CA ALA A 35 -16.76 10.36 0.67
C ALA A 35 -17.08 10.99 2.03
N LYS A 36 -18.31 10.80 2.52
CA LYS A 36 -18.75 11.33 3.83
C LYS A 36 -17.90 10.83 5.00
N LYS A 37 -17.33 9.61 4.91
CA LYS A 37 -16.47 9.03 5.94
C LYS A 37 -14.99 9.32 5.68
N SER A 38 -14.54 9.13 4.44
CA SER A 38 -13.13 9.34 4.06
C SER A 38 -12.69 10.81 4.22
N GLN A 39 -13.61 11.77 4.09
CA GLN A 39 -13.33 13.21 4.24
C GLN A 39 -13.70 13.78 5.62
N SER A 40 -14.16 12.93 6.54
CA SER A 40 -14.55 13.41 7.87
C SER A 40 -13.35 14.02 8.62
N LYS A 41 -13.60 15.04 9.46
CA LYS A 41 -12.56 15.68 10.27
C LYS A 41 -11.66 14.68 11.01
N PRO A 42 -12.18 13.66 11.75
CA PRO A 42 -11.32 12.69 12.41
C PRO A 42 -10.49 11.84 11.44
N MET A 43 -11.06 11.44 10.29
CA MET A 43 -10.31 10.68 9.28
C MET A 43 -9.13 11.49 8.73
N ARG A 44 -9.40 12.74 8.32
CA ARG A 44 -8.38 13.61 7.76
C ARG A 44 -7.23 13.85 8.74
N GLU A 45 -7.52 14.03 10.03
CA GLU A 45 -6.51 14.17 11.08
C GLU A 45 -5.62 12.93 11.24
N ILE A 46 -6.17 11.74 11.07
CA ILE A 46 -5.41 10.48 11.08
C ILE A 46 -4.57 10.36 9.82
N LEU A 47 -5.17 10.61 8.65
CA LEU A 47 -4.48 10.51 7.36
C LEU A 47 -3.31 11.50 7.27
N MET A 48 -3.48 12.74 7.71
CA MET A 48 -2.40 13.74 7.71
C MET A 48 -1.20 13.28 8.54
N ARG A 49 -1.43 12.73 9.74
CA ARG A 49 -0.36 12.18 10.59
C ARG A 49 0.32 10.97 9.96
N LEU A 50 -0.45 10.11 9.27
CA LEU A 50 0.12 8.97 8.54
C LEU A 50 0.98 9.40 7.34
N GLN A 51 0.69 10.55 6.71
CA GLN A 51 1.48 11.09 5.60
C GLN A 51 2.83 11.68 6.05
N GLU A 52 3.03 11.97 7.33
CA GLU A 52 4.33 12.45 7.86
C GLU A 52 5.41 11.36 7.80
N PHE A 53 5.02 10.09 7.69
CA PHE A 53 5.96 8.98 7.56
C PHE A 53 6.44 8.84 6.12
N GLN A 54 7.75 9.03 5.89
CA GLN A 54 8.37 8.96 4.56
C GLN A 54 8.18 7.63 3.81
N TYR A 55 7.84 6.56 4.54
CA TYR A 55 7.62 5.22 3.99
C TYR A 55 6.14 4.90 3.75
N ILE A 56 5.21 5.83 4.03
CA ILE A 56 3.78 5.61 3.87
C ILE A 56 3.24 6.50 2.77
N ARG A 57 2.53 5.90 1.81
CA ARG A 57 1.79 6.60 0.77
C ARG A 57 0.31 6.32 0.92
N ILE A 58 -0.50 7.36 1.10
CA ILE A 58 -1.96 7.22 1.21
C ILE A 58 -2.59 7.31 -0.17
N LEU A 59 -3.50 6.37 -0.47
CA LEU A 59 -4.31 6.36 -1.69
C LEU A 59 -5.79 6.25 -1.30
N VAL A 60 -6.56 7.30 -1.58
CA VAL A 60 -8.00 7.30 -1.34
C VAL A 60 -8.72 6.77 -2.58
N PHE A 61 -9.54 5.73 -2.42
CA PHE A 61 -10.27 5.14 -3.54
C PHE A 61 -11.38 6.10 -3.96
N PRO A 62 -11.49 6.45 -5.25
CA PRO A 62 -12.59 7.28 -5.73
C PRO A 62 -13.93 6.58 -5.45
N GLU A 63 -14.94 7.34 -5.01
CA GLU A 63 -16.25 6.76 -4.70
C GLU A 63 -16.88 6.05 -5.91
N GLU A 64 -16.74 6.65 -7.10
CA GLU A 64 -17.16 6.01 -8.35
C GLU A 64 -16.49 4.65 -8.55
N THR A 65 -15.18 4.52 -8.27
CA THR A 65 -14.48 3.24 -8.39
C THR A 65 -15.06 2.20 -7.41
N ILE A 66 -15.33 2.60 -6.17
CA ILE A 66 -15.91 1.72 -5.15
C ILE A 66 -17.30 1.23 -5.59
N VAL A 67 -18.13 2.11 -6.13
CA VAL A 67 -19.54 1.80 -6.46
C VAL A 67 -19.66 1.11 -7.82
N SER A 68 -19.14 1.71 -8.89
CA SER A 68 -19.41 1.29 -10.27
C SER A 68 -18.42 0.28 -10.83
N LYS A 69 -17.13 0.35 -10.47
CA LYS A 69 -16.10 -0.49 -11.08
C LYS A 69 -15.98 -1.87 -10.43
N PRO A 70 -15.64 -2.92 -11.19
CA PRO A 70 -15.35 -4.24 -10.63
C PRO A 70 -14.08 -4.20 -9.77
N VAL A 71 -13.94 -5.12 -8.81
CA VAL A 71 -12.89 -5.08 -7.77
C VAL A 71 -11.48 -5.31 -8.33
N GLU A 72 -11.38 -5.93 -9.50
CA GLU A 72 -10.16 -6.16 -10.25
C GLU A 72 -9.51 -4.84 -10.70
N GLU A 73 -10.34 -3.82 -10.98
CA GLU A 73 -9.90 -2.49 -11.43
C GLU A 73 -9.56 -1.54 -10.28
N TRP A 74 -9.76 -1.95 -9.03
CA TRP A 74 -9.47 -1.10 -7.88
C TRP A 74 -7.96 -0.92 -7.70
N PRO A 75 -7.51 0.22 -7.13
CA PRO A 75 -6.09 0.46 -6.90
C PRO A 75 -5.46 -0.65 -6.06
N ILE A 76 -4.23 -1.04 -6.38
CA ILE A 76 -3.47 -2.03 -5.60
C ILE A 76 -2.81 -1.32 -4.40
N VAL A 77 -2.98 -1.88 -3.21
CA VAL A 77 -2.44 -1.34 -1.96
C VAL A 77 -1.88 -2.45 -1.08
N ASP A 78 -0.91 -2.10 -0.24
CA ASP A 78 -0.31 -3.03 0.73
C ASP A 78 -1.17 -3.17 1.98
N CYS A 79 -1.79 -2.06 2.41
CA CYS A 79 -2.69 -2.02 3.56
C CYS A 79 -4.05 -1.44 3.15
N LEU A 80 -5.13 -1.99 3.68
CA LEU A 80 -6.49 -1.51 3.42
C LEU A 80 -7.13 -1.01 4.73
N ILE A 81 -7.56 0.25 4.72
CA ILE A 81 -8.44 0.82 5.74
C ILE A 81 -9.81 1.02 5.10
N SER A 82 -10.81 0.31 5.60
CA SER A 82 -12.18 0.41 5.10
C SER A 82 -13.18 0.67 6.21
N PHE A 83 -14.18 1.49 5.92
CA PHE A 83 -15.24 1.86 6.86
C PHE A 83 -16.60 1.70 6.21
N HIS A 84 -17.41 0.81 6.77
CA HIS A 84 -18.80 0.66 6.42
C HIS A 84 -19.59 1.93 6.75
N SER A 85 -20.48 2.30 5.83
CA SER A 85 -21.48 3.35 5.99
C SER A 85 -22.64 3.07 5.04
N LYS A 86 -23.76 3.78 5.21
CA LYS A 86 -24.94 3.61 4.35
C LYS A 86 -24.55 3.79 2.87
N GLY A 87 -24.81 2.76 2.07
CA GLY A 87 -24.50 2.73 0.64
C GLY A 87 -23.10 2.21 0.27
N PHE A 88 -22.27 1.84 1.26
CA PHE A 88 -20.98 1.22 1.00
C PHE A 88 -21.13 -0.25 0.60
N PRO A 89 -20.56 -0.71 -0.53
CA PRO A 89 -20.68 -2.09 -0.97
C PRO A 89 -19.67 -2.99 -0.21
N LEU A 90 -20.04 -3.38 1.02
CA LEU A 90 -19.20 -4.21 1.89
C LEU A 90 -18.76 -5.53 1.21
N GLU A 91 -19.66 -6.15 0.47
CA GLU A 91 -19.39 -7.38 -0.27
C GLU A 91 -18.26 -7.21 -1.29
N LYS A 92 -18.24 -6.08 -2.03
CA LYS A 92 -17.15 -5.77 -2.96
C LYS A 92 -15.83 -5.53 -2.22
N ALA A 93 -15.86 -4.90 -1.05
CA ALA A 93 -14.66 -4.69 -0.25
C ALA A 93 -14.07 -6.01 0.26
N LEU A 94 -14.91 -6.99 0.63
CA LEU A 94 -14.49 -8.34 0.98
C LEU A 94 -13.91 -9.09 -0.21
N GLN A 95 -14.56 -9.04 -1.37
CA GLN A 95 -14.05 -9.63 -2.61
C GLN A 95 -12.69 -9.04 -2.99
N TYR A 96 -12.52 -7.72 -2.89
CA TYR A 96 -11.24 -7.05 -3.11
C TYR A 96 -10.17 -7.53 -2.12
N ALA A 97 -10.50 -7.61 -0.82
CA ALA A 97 -9.57 -8.09 0.20
C ALA A 97 -9.13 -9.54 -0.04
N ASN A 98 -10.05 -10.40 -0.49
CA ASN A 98 -9.75 -11.79 -0.86
C ASN A 98 -8.94 -11.88 -2.17
N LEU A 99 -9.17 -10.99 -3.12
CA LEU A 99 -8.45 -10.97 -4.40
C LEU A 99 -7.01 -10.46 -4.26
N ARG A 100 -6.81 -9.41 -3.47
CA ARG A 100 -5.54 -8.67 -3.38
C ARG A 100 -4.73 -8.95 -2.12
N HIS A 101 -5.33 -9.59 -1.12
CA HIS A 101 -4.73 -9.91 0.19
C HIS A 101 -3.95 -8.75 0.85
N PRO A 102 -4.49 -7.52 0.90
CA PRO A 102 -3.83 -6.43 1.63
C PRO A 102 -3.86 -6.70 3.14
N TYR A 103 -2.97 -6.06 3.89
CA TYR A 103 -3.10 -6.02 5.35
C TYR A 103 -4.31 -5.17 5.73
N VAL A 104 -5.38 -5.83 6.17
CA VAL A 104 -6.64 -5.19 6.50
C VAL A 104 -6.60 -4.66 7.93
N ILE A 105 -6.58 -3.33 8.10
CA ILE A 105 -6.47 -2.68 9.41
C ILE A 105 -7.76 -2.80 10.22
N ASN A 106 -8.91 -2.64 9.56
CA ASN A 106 -10.21 -2.74 10.19
C ASN A 106 -10.83 -4.09 9.83
N ASN A 107 -11.22 -4.91 10.81
CA ASN A 107 -11.88 -6.18 10.51
C ASN A 107 -13.17 -5.92 9.70
N LEU A 108 -13.19 -6.35 8.43
CA LEU A 108 -14.33 -6.16 7.53
C LEU A 108 -15.52 -7.04 7.94
N HIS A 109 -15.27 -8.24 8.48
CA HIS A 109 -16.31 -9.20 8.87
C HIS A 109 -17.08 -8.75 10.11
N MET A 110 -16.43 -8.08 11.07
CA MET A 110 -17.12 -7.54 12.25
C MET A 110 -18.01 -6.32 11.94
N GLN A 111 -18.02 -5.83 10.69
CA GLN A 111 -18.85 -4.67 10.32
C GLN A 111 -20.28 -5.04 9.90
N TYR A 112 -20.62 -6.33 9.78
CA TYR A 112 -22.01 -6.78 9.57
C TYR A 112 -22.91 -6.48 10.78
N ASP A 113 -22.34 -6.36 11.99
CA ASP A 113 -23.09 -6.19 13.24
C ASP A 113 -23.52 -4.73 13.51
N ILE A 114 -23.15 -3.78 12.65
CA ILE A 114 -23.35 -2.32 12.86
C ILE A 114 -24.40 -1.75 11.88
N GLN A 115 -25.42 -2.54 11.50
CA GLN A 115 -26.51 -2.09 10.61
C GLN A 115 -27.53 -1.18 11.30
#